data_AF-A0A1S1Y9E8-F1
#
_entry.id   AF-A0A1S1Y9E8-F1
#
_cell.length_a   1.000
_cell.length_b   1.000
_cell.length_c   1.000
_cell.angle_alpha   90.00
_cell.angle_beta   90.00
_cell.angle_gamma   90.00
#
_symmetry.space_group_name_H-M   'P 1'
#
loop_
_entity.id
_entity.type
_entity.pdbx_description
1 polymer ?
#
loop_
_entity_poly.entity_id
_entity_poly.type
_entity_poly.pdbx_seq_one_letter_code
_entity_poly.pdbx_strand_id
1 'polypeptide(L)'
;MTYQTLNAILEQHDADMGGAEAHGIATGMLCVETRADFGNWLHELFDEDLELIDEDREFLAGLFEKTRQLLENQDQSFEFDLLMPDEAEPLDEQVEALRCWCQGFLFGVGYAKTDADWPGDTAEVMRDMIELTKIDSDVGGEDDESALTEIREYVRASVFTVRDQFAGDGDQQRH
;
A
#
# COMPACT_ATOMS: atom_id res chain seq x y z
N MET A 1 7.43 -13.21 7.54
CA MET A 1 6.35 -13.64 8.48
C MET A 1 5.10 -12.81 8.33
N THR A 2 5.10 -11.48 8.54
CA THR A 2 3.88 -10.64 8.41
C THR A 2 3.16 -10.79 7.07
N TYR A 3 3.89 -10.75 5.95
CA TYR A 3 3.32 -10.94 4.60
C TYR A 3 2.60 -12.29 4.46
N GLN A 4 3.25 -13.38 4.90
CA GLN A 4 2.68 -14.74 4.86
C GLN A 4 1.44 -14.87 5.76
N THR A 5 1.46 -14.27 6.96
CA THR A 5 0.31 -14.27 7.86
C THR A 5 -0.86 -13.50 7.25
N LEU A 6 -0.61 -12.34 6.65
CA LEU A 6 -1.65 -11.58 5.96
C LEU A 6 -2.26 -12.37 4.80
N ASN A 7 -1.44 -12.97 3.93
CA ASN A 7 -1.92 -13.81 2.83
C ASN A 7 -2.76 -14.99 3.36
N ALA A 8 -2.31 -15.66 4.42
CA ALA A 8 -3.06 -16.77 4.99
C ALA A 8 -4.44 -16.33 5.52
N ILE A 9 -4.54 -15.15 6.14
CA ILE A 9 -5.82 -14.59 6.58
C ILE A 9 -6.70 -14.26 5.37
N LEU A 10 -6.16 -13.59 4.35
CA LEU A 10 -6.89 -13.24 3.13
C LEU A 10 -7.43 -14.49 2.41
N GLU A 11 -6.59 -15.51 2.23
CA GLU A 11 -6.97 -16.79 1.62
C GLU A 11 -8.01 -17.55 2.46
N GLN A 12 -7.86 -17.57 3.79
CA GLN A 12 -8.80 -18.27 4.69
C GLN A 12 -10.22 -17.72 4.58
N HIS A 13 -10.35 -16.42 4.27
CA HIS A 13 -11.62 -15.71 4.16
C HIS A 13 -12.02 -15.40 2.71
N ASP A 14 -11.44 -16.13 1.74
CA ASP A 14 -11.77 -16.05 0.31
C ASP A 14 -11.67 -14.62 -0.29
N ALA A 15 -10.70 -13.81 0.16
CA ALA A 15 -10.48 -12.48 -0.40
C ALA A 15 -9.95 -12.55 -1.85
N ASP A 16 -10.38 -11.62 -2.69
CA ASP A 16 -9.99 -11.54 -4.12
C ASP A 16 -8.58 -10.96 -4.34
N MET A 17 -7.87 -10.59 -3.28
CA MET A 17 -6.59 -9.88 -3.34
C MET A 17 -5.52 -10.50 -2.44
N GLY A 18 -4.27 -10.22 -2.78
CA GLY A 18 -3.11 -10.61 -1.97
C GLY A 18 -2.71 -9.55 -0.94
N GLY A 19 -1.81 -9.92 -0.03
CA GLY A 19 -1.34 -9.08 1.06
C GLY A 19 -0.60 -7.82 0.60
N ALA A 20 0.07 -7.88 -0.55
CA ALA A 20 0.72 -6.71 -1.15
C ALA A 20 -0.31 -5.65 -1.56
N GLU A 21 -1.38 -6.07 -2.23
CA GLU A 21 -2.49 -5.19 -2.63
C GLU A 21 -3.22 -4.64 -1.41
N ALA A 22 -3.57 -5.50 -0.46
CA ALA A 22 -4.22 -5.10 0.79
C ALA A 22 -3.43 -4.01 1.54
N HIS A 23 -2.11 -4.17 1.64
CA HIS A 23 -1.24 -3.16 2.25
C HIS A 23 -1.14 -1.89 1.39
N GLY A 24 -1.11 -2.02 0.07
CA GLY A 24 -1.21 -0.89 -0.86
C GLY A 24 -2.46 -0.06 -0.59
N ILE A 25 -3.63 -0.69 -0.48
CA ILE A 25 -4.92 -0.03 -0.17
C ILE A 25 -4.82 0.75 1.14
N ALA A 26 -4.35 0.11 2.22
CA ALA A 26 -4.17 0.76 3.51
C ALA A 26 -3.27 2.00 3.40
N THR A 27 -2.12 1.85 2.72
CA THR A 27 -1.15 2.93 2.53
C THR A 27 -1.76 4.09 1.77
N GLY A 28 -2.46 3.83 0.66
CA GLY A 28 -3.10 4.86 -0.16
C GLY A 28 -4.18 5.63 0.59
N MET A 29 -5.04 4.93 1.34
CA MET A 29 -6.05 5.56 2.19
C MET A 29 -5.40 6.48 3.24
N LEU A 30 -4.36 5.99 3.94
CA LEU A 30 -3.69 6.71 5.02
C LEU A 30 -2.82 7.88 4.54
N CYS A 31 -2.29 7.83 3.33
CA CYS A 31 -1.59 8.96 2.70
C CYS A 31 -2.50 10.16 2.48
N VAL A 32 -3.77 9.92 2.15
CA VAL A 32 -4.75 10.98 1.85
C VAL A 32 -5.53 11.40 3.09
N GLU A 33 -6.00 10.44 3.88
CA GLU A 33 -6.73 10.66 5.13
C GLU A 33 -6.04 9.89 6.25
N THR A 34 -5.17 10.58 6.99
CA THR A 34 -4.38 9.99 8.09
C THR A 34 -5.27 9.32 9.16
N ARG A 35 -6.50 9.82 9.34
CA ARG A 35 -7.49 9.27 10.27
C ARG A 35 -8.43 8.26 9.62
N ALA A 36 -8.08 7.71 8.46
CA ALA A 36 -8.89 6.71 7.76
C ALA A 36 -9.26 5.57 8.71
N ASP A 37 -10.52 5.16 8.69
CA ASP A 37 -11.04 4.16 9.61
C ASP A 37 -10.59 2.76 9.22
N PHE A 38 -10.23 1.94 10.21
CA PHE A 38 -9.83 0.55 10.00
C PHE A 38 -10.97 -0.30 9.39
N GLY A 39 -12.22 -0.02 9.75
CA GLY A 39 -13.39 -0.70 9.20
C GLY A 39 -13.59 -0.42 7.72
N ASN A 40 -13.25 0.79 7.26
CA ASN A 40 -13.27 1.09 5.82
C ASN A 40 -12.23 0.26 5.07
N TRP A 41 -11.01 0.14 5.60
CA TRP A 41 -10.01 -0.72 4.98
C TRP A 41 -10.45 -2.19 4.96
N LEU A 42 -11.00 -2.71 6.08
CA LEU A 42 -11.54 -4.07 6.11
C LEU A 42 -12.65 -4.32 5.09
N HIS A 43 -13.54 -3.34 4.89
CA HIS A 43 -14.62 -3.44 3.92
C HIS A 43 -14.13 -3.56 2.47
N GLU A 44 -12.94 -3.04 2.17
CA GLU A 44 -12.33 -3.22 0.85
C GLU A 44 -11.63 -4.58 0.70
N LEU A 45 -11.23 -5.22 1.81
CA LEU A 45 -10.59 -6.54 1.77
C LEU A 45 -11.59 -7.69 1.68
N PHE A 46 -12.78 -7.50 2.25
CA PHE A 46 -13.75 -8.57 2.50
C PHE A 46 -15.19 -8.11 2.25
N ASP A 47 -16.06 -9.06 1.91
CA ASP A 47 -17.50 -8.83 1.83
C ASP A 47 -18.10 -8.35 3.16
N GLU A 48 -19.15 -7.53 3.10
CA GLU A 48 -19.82 -6.90 4.27
C GLU A 48 -20.31 -7.89 5.33
N ASP A 49 -20.59 -9.13 4.94
CA ASP A 49 -21.16 -10.16 5.81
C ASP A 49 -20.09 -11.05 6.51
N LEU A 50 -18.80 -10.78 6.30
CA LEU A 50 -17.72 -11.61 6.85
C LEU A 50 -17.50 -11.37 8.36
N GLU A 51 -17.57 -12.45 9.15
CA GLU A 51 -17.17 -12.45 10.56
C GLU A 51 -15.73 -12.97 10.73
N LEU A 52 -14.79 -12.05 10.96
CA LEU A 52 -13.41 -12.39 11.34
C LEU A 52 -13.35 -12.89 12.78
N ILE A 53 -12.52 -13.90 13.04
CA ILE A 53 -12.17 -14.27 14.41
C ILE A 53 -11.32 -13.17 15.07
N ASP A 54 -11.36 -13.08 16.40
CA ASP A 54 -10.69 -12.01 17.15
C ASP A 54 -9.19 -11.90 16.83
N GLU A 55 -8.50 -13.04 16.67
CA GLU A 55 -7.05 -13.08 16.37
C GLU A 55 -6.72 -12.45 15.01
N ASP A 56 -7.45 -12.84 13.95
CA ASP A 56 -7.26 -12.28 12.60
C ASP A 56 -7.56 -10.78 12.59
N ARG A 57 -8.64 -10.38 13.27
CA ARG A 57 -9.03 -8.97 13.39
C ARG A 57 -8.00 -8.15 14.14
N GLU A 58 -7.44 -8.68 15.23
CA GLU A 58 -6.36 -8.03 15.99
C GLU A 58 -5.08 -7.89 15.16
N PHE A 59 -4.72 -8.93 14.39
CA PHE A 59 -3.57 -8.88 13.49
C PHE A 59 -3.74 -7.79 12.43
N LEU A 60 -4.89 -7.76 11.74
CA LEU A 60 -5.20 -6.77 10.70
C LEU A 60 -5.23 -5.36 11.28
N ALA A 61 -5.85 -5.17 12.44
CA ALA A 61 -5.85 -3.88 13.13
C ALA A 61 -4.44 -3.42 13.50
N GLY A 62 -3.61 -4.35 13.98
CA GLY A 62 -2.20 -4.08 14.29
C GLY A 62 -1.38 -3.69 13.06
N LEU A 63 -1.59 -4.36 11.93
CA LEU A 63 -0.94 -4.02 10.67
C LEU A 63 -1.33 -2.61 10.22
N PHE A 64 -2.63 -2.32 10.14
CA PHE A 64 -3.14 -1.03 9.68
C PHE A 64 -2.64 0.13 10.57
N GLU A 65 -2.70 -0.05 11.89
CA GLU A 65 -2.19 0.94 12.85
C GLU A 65 -0.67 1.11 12.75
N LYS A 66 0.09 0.02 12.53
CA LYS A 66 1.54 0.12 12.35
C LYS A 66 1.87 0.88 11.06
N THR A 67 1.17 0.62 9.96
CA THR A 67 1.30 1.37 8.70
C THR A 67 1.01 2.85 8.92
N ARG A 68 -0.07 3.21 9.64
CA ARG A 68 -0.38 4.60 10.02
C ARG A 68 0.77 5.25 10.78
N GLN A 69 1.27 4.61 11.83
CA GLN A 69 2.35 5.17 12.65
C GLN A 69 3.63 5.42 11.85
N LEU A 70 3.99 4.51 10.94
CA LEU A 70 5.15 4.66 10.05
C LEU A 70 4.97 5.82 9.07
N LEU A 71 3.75 6.05 8.59
CA LEU A 71 3.42 7.17 7.70
C LEU A 71 3.28 8.51 8.45
N GLU A 72 2.94 8.52 9.74
CA GLU A 72 2.87 9.74 10.54
C GLU A 72 4.26 10.22 11.00
N ASN A 73 5.14 9.30 11.38
CA ASN A 73 6.42 9.64 11.96
C ASN A 73 7.50 9.88 10.90
N GLN A 74 7.69 11.14 10.49
CA GLN A 74 8.72 11.53 9.52
C GLN A 74 10.14 11.11 9.92
N ASP A 75 10.44 11.13 11.23
CA ASP A 75 11.75 10.73 11.76
C ASP A 75 12.01 9.22 11.60
N GLN A 76 10.97 8.42 11.39
CA GLN A 76 11.02 6.98 11.14
C GLN A 76 10.61 6.62 9.71
N SER A 77 10.61 7.57 8.78
CA SER A 77 10.25 7.33 7.37
C SER A 77 11.09 6.21 6.73
N PHE A 78 12.34 6.05 7.15
CA PHE A 78 13.22 4.97 6.70
C PHE A 78 12.77 3.57 7.17
N GLU A 79 11.93 3.48 8.21
CA GLU A 79 11.37 2.22 8.72
C GLU A 79 10.13 1.77 7.95
N PHE A 80 9.49 2.66 7.18
CA PHE A 80 8.38 2.27 6.32
C PHE A 80 8.91 1.45 5.15
N ASP A 81 8.26 0.32 4.87
CA ASP A 81 8.56 -0.51 3.71
C ASP A 81 7.27 -1.05 3.10
N LEU A 82 7.35 -1.46 1.83
CA LEU A 82 6.26 -2.12 1.16
C LEU A 82 6.11 -3.53 1.74
N LEU A 83 4.88 -3.95 2.07
CA LEU A 83 4.65 -5.32 2.51
C LEU A 83 4.70 -6.26 1.31
N MET A 84 5.85 -6.94 1.14
CA MET A 84 6.20 -7.74 -0.03
C MET A 84 6.50 -9.20 0.35
N PRO A 85 6.46 -10.13 -0.63
CA PRO A 85 7.06 -11.45 -0.46
C PRO A 85 8.54 -11.37 -0.09
N ASP A 86 9.06 -12.46 0.46
CA ASP A 86 10.49 -12.57 0.83
C ASP A 86 11.36 -12.46 -0.43
N GLU A 87 12.55 -11.88 -0.30
CA GLU A 87 13.49 -11.75 -1.43
C GLU A 87 13.98 -13.10 -1.96
N ALA A 88 13.81 -14.18 -1.19
CA ALA A 88 14.08 -15.55 -1.63
C ALA A 88 12.99 -16.14 -2.54
N GLU A 89 11.81 -15.51 -2.64
CA GLU A 89 10.75 -15.93 -3.57
C GLU A 89 11.14 -15.60 -5.02
N PRO A 90 10.59 -16.31 -6.02
CA PRO A 90 10.88 -16.06 -7.44
C PRO A 90 10.69 -14.59 -7.83
N LEU A 91 11.59 -14.07 -8.68
CA LEU A 91 11.62 -12.64 -9.05
C LEU A 91 10.32 -12.19 -9.74
N ASP A 92 9.72 -13.06 -10.54
CA ASP A 92 8.42 -12.85 -11.20
C ASP A 92 7.28 -12.72 -10.18
N GLU A 93 7.27 -13.51 -9.11
CA GLU A 93 6.32 -13.37 -8.00
C GLU A 93 6.52 -12.04 -7.26
N GLN A 94 7.77 -11.62 -7.07
CA GLN A 94 8.10 -10.35 -6.44
C GLN A 94 7.67 -9.14 -7.28
N VAL A 95 7.79 -9.21 -8.60
CA VAL A 95 7.31 -8.19 -9.54
C VAL A 95 5.79 -8.15 -9.57
N GLU A 96 5.12 -9.30 -9.59
CA GLU A 96 3.66 -9.34 -9.55
C GLU A 96 3.12 -8.75 -8.24
N ALA A 97 3.73 -9.09 -7.10
CA ALA A 97 3.37 -8.47 -5.82
C ALA A 97 3.54 -6.94 -5.85
N LEU A 98 4.56 -6.41 -6.53
CA LEU A 98 4.77 -4.97 -6.64
C LEU A 98 3.66 -4.32 -7.49
N ARG A 99 3.26 -4.97 -8.58
CA ARG A 99 2.15 -4.50 -9.42
C ARG A 99 0.85 -4.44 -8.63
N CYS A 100 0.53 -5.51 -7.91
CA CYS A 100 -0.62 -5.59 -7.01
C CYS A 100 -0.55 -4.50 -5.92
N TRP A 101 0.64 -4.27 -5.34
CA TRP A 101 0.85 -3.22 -4.35
C TRP A 101 0.52 -1.83 -4.93
N CYS A 102 1.03 -1.51 -6.12
CA CYS A 102 0.74 -0.25 -6.82
C CYS A 102 -0.75 -0.11 -7.16
N GLN A 103 -1.41 -1.20 -7.58
CA GLN A 103 -2.86 -1.22 -7.83
C GLN A 103 -3.65 -0.90 -6.56
N GLY A 104 -3.33 -1.57 -5.46
CA GLY A 104 -3.94 -1.32 -4.16
C GLY A 104 -3.72 0.12 -3.70
N PHE A 105 -2.51 0.66 -3.86
CA PHE A 105 -2.21 2.06 -3.51
C PHE A 105 -3.05 3.06 -4.30
N LEU A 106 -3.15 2.89 -5.61
CA LEU A 106 -3.99 3.71 -6.48
C LEU A 106 -5.47 3.62 -6.06
N PHE A 107 -5.95 2.42 -5.74
CA PHE A 107 -7.30 2.21 -5.25
C PHE A 107 -7.54 2.95 -3.94
N GLY A 108 -6.66 2.79 -2.94
CA GLY A 108 -6.78 3.46 -1.64
C GLY A 108 -6.76 4.99 -1.73
N VAL A 109 -5.92 5.55 -2.60
CA VAL A 109 -5.90 7.00 -2.88
C VAL A 109 -7.23 7.45 -3.50
N GLY A 110 -7.74 6.72 -4.49
CA GLY A 110 -9.02 7.03 -5.16
C GLY A 110 -10.23 6.86 -4.25
N TYR A 111 -10.19 5.92 -3.31
CA TYR A 111 -11.20 5.73 -2.27
C TYR A 111 -11.27 6.96 -1.35
N ALA A 112 -10.11 7.44 -0.88
CA ALA A 112 -10.04 8.56 0.05
C ALA A 112 -10.29 9.92 -0.64
N LYS A 113 -10.05 10.03 -1.95
CA LYS A 113 -10.25 11.28 -2.71
C LYS A 113 -10.79 11.02 -4.11
N THR A 114 -12.00 11.52 -4.35
CA THR A 114 -12.71 11.38 -5.63
C THR A 114 -12.56 12.58 -6.56
N ASP A 115 -12.06 13.71 -6.05
CA ASP A 115 -11.93 14.96 -6.81
C ASP A 115 -10.60 15.01 -7.57
N ALA A 116 -10.62 15.56 -8.78
CA ALA A 116 -9.45 15.62 -9.66
C ALA A 116 -8.39 16.68 -9.28
N ASP A 117 -8.56 17.33 -8.13
CA ASP A 117 -7.64 18.38 -7.65
C ASP A 117 -6.50 17.76 -6.86
N TRP A 118 -5.45 17.38 -7.57
CA TRP A 118 -4.27 16.71 -7.03
C TRP A 118 -3.18 17.72 -6.66
N PRO A 119 -2.77 17.82 -5.39
CA PRO A 119 -1.77 18.79 -4.94
C PRO A 119 -0.36 18.41 -5.41
N GLY A 120 0.43 19.43 -5.76
CA GLY A 120 1.85 19.31 -6.11
C GLY A 120 2.13 18.19 -7.13
N ASP A 121 3.06 17.31 -6.76
CA ASP A 121 3.55 16.23 -7.64
C ASP A 121 2.69 14.95 -7.58
N THR A 122 1.58 14.97 -6.82
CA THR A 122 0.71 13.79 -6.63
C THR A 122 0.20 13.23 -7.96
N ALA A 123 -0.19 14.08 -8.91
CA ALA A 123 -0.69 13.63 -10.21
C ALA A 123 0.38 12.95 -11.07
N GLU A 124 1.66 13.31 -10.90
CA GLU A 124 2.78 12.65 -11.56
C GLU A 124 3.03 11.29 -10.93
N VAL A 125 3.11 11.23 -9.59
CA VAL A 125 3.23 9.97 -8.85
C VAL A 125 2.11 8.99 -9.21
N MET A 126 0.85 9.43 -9.30
CA MET A 126 -0.26 8.54 -9.70
C MET A 126 -0.05 7.98 -11.12
N ARG A 127 0.47 8.76 -12.06
CA ARG A 127 0.75 8.27 -13.42
C ARG A 127 1.88 7.25 -13.42
N ASP A 128 2.93 7.51 -12.66
CA ASP A 128 4.06 6.58 -12.56
C ASP A 128 3.63 5.27 -11.91
N MET A 129 2.85 5.32 -10.82
CA MET A 129 2.24 4.14 -10.21
C MET A 129 1.36 3.36 -11.20
N ILE A 130 0.58 4.05 -12.05
CA ILE A 130 -0.20 3.41 -13.13
C ILE A 130 0.71 2.69 -14.13
N GLU A 131 1.84 3.29 -14.53
CA GLU A 131 2.80 2.61 -15.41
C GLU A 131 3.45 1.40 -14.73
N LEU A 132 3.74 1.47 -13.43
CA LEU A 132 4.24 0.33 -12.65
C LEU A 132 3.27 -0.84 -12.61
N THR A 133 1.95 -0.62 -12.65
CA THR A 133 0.97 -1.74 -12.73
C THR A 133 1.06 -2.54 -14.04
N LYS A 134 1.74 -2.01 -15.07
CA LYS A 134 1.81 -2.57 -16.42
C LYS A 134 3.15 -3.23 -16.76
N ILE A 135 4.10 -3.24 -15.81
CA ILE A 135 5.40 -3.87 -16.04
C ILE A 135 5.24 -5.38 -16.25
N ASP A 136 6.09 -5.94 -17.11
CA ASP A 136 6.07 -7.38 -17.40
C ASP A 136 6.67 -8.16 -16.23
N SER A 137 6.12 -9.35 -15.96
CA SER A 137 6.65 -10.29 -14.98
C SER A 137 7.57 -11.34 -15.61
N ASP A 138 7.79 -11.30 -16.93
CA ASP A 138 8.88 -12.05 -17.60
C ASP A 138 10.24 -11.41 -17.32
N VAL A 139 10.75 -11.65 -16.11
CA VAL A 139 12.00 -11.08 -15.58
C VAL A 139 12.99 -12.16 -15.14
N GLY A 140 14.28 -11.87 -15.16
CA GLY A 140 15.29 -12.78 -14.64
C GLY A 140 16.73 -12.29 -14.74
N GLY A 141 17.50 -12.54 -13.68
CA GLY A 141 18.92 -12.23 -13.60
C GLY A 141 19.22 -10.99 -12.75
N GLU A 142 20.51 -10.76 -12.49
CA GLU A 142 21.00 -9.73 -11.55
C GLU A 142 20.59 -8.30 -11.95
N ASP A 143 20.49 -8.00 -13.25
CA ASP A 143 20.09 -6.68 -13.74
C ASP A 143 18.63 -6.36 -13.37
N ASP A 144 17.72 -7.34 -13.49
CA ASP A 144 16.31 -7.17 -13.15
C ASP A 144 16.08 -7.13 -11.63
N GLU A 145 16.87 -7.87 -10.85
CA GLU A 145 16.86 -7.78 -9.37
C GLU A 145 17.28 -6.38 -8.88
N SER A 146 18.32 -5.81 -9.50
CA SER A 146 18.76 -4.45 -9.22
C SER A 146 17.68 -3.43 -9.61
N ALA A 147 17.07 -3.60 -10.78
CA ALA A 147 15.98 -2.73 -11.23
C ALA A 147 14.77 -2.79 -10.30
N LEU A 148 14.37 -3.98 -9.83
CA LEU A 148 13.27 -4.13 -8.88
C LEU A 148 13.56 -3.40 -7.57
N THR A 149 14.80 -3.49 -7.07
CA THR A 149 15.24 -2.78 -5.86
C THR A 149 15.10 -1.27 -6.04
N GLU A 150 15.56 -0.73 -7.16
CA GLU A 150 15.43 0.71 -7.47
C GLU A 150 13.97 1.16 -7.57
N ILE A 151 13.12 0.35 -8.20
CA ILE A 151 11.68 0.64 -8.32
C ILE A 151 11.01 0.62 -6.94
N ARG A 152 11.34 -0.35 -6.07
CA ARG A 152 10.80 -0.39 -4.70
C ARG A 152 11.16 0.88 -3.92
N GLU A 153 12.40 1.34 -4.03
CA GLU A 153 12.83 2.59 -3.39
C GLU A 153 12.11 3.81 -3.96
N TYR A 154 11.90 3.87 -5.28
CA TYR A 154 11.11 4.91 -5.92
C TYR A 154 9.65 4.90 -5.39
N VAL A 155 9.02 3.73 -5.28
CA VAL A 155 7.65 3.59 -4.76
C VAL A 155 7.59 4.05 -3.30
N ARG A 156 8.54 3.66 -2.45
CA ARG A 156 8.63 4.13 -1.07
C ARG A 156 8.75 5.64 -0.97
N ALA A 157 9.62 6.26 -1.78
CA ALA A 157 9.76 7.72 -1.81
C ALA A 157 8.46 8.41 -2.25
N SER A 158 7.81 7.85 -3.28
CA SER A 158 6.55 8.35 -3.83
C SER A 158 5.40 8.33 -2.83
N VAL A 159 5.31 7.31 -1.97
CA VAL A 159 4.35 7.25 -0.86
C VAL A 159 4.47 8.47 0.04
N PHE A 160 5.70 8.84 0.41
CA PHE A 160 5.96 10.00 1.24
C PHE A 160 5.71 11.32 0.52
N THR A 161 6.00 11.40 -0.79
CA THR A 161 5.61 12.55 -1.61
C THR A 161 4.11 12.78 -1.55
N VAL A 162 3.29 11.73 -1.75
CA VAL A 162 1.83 11.85 -1.71
C VAL A 162 1.36 12.23 -0.29
N ARG A 163 1.86 11.54 0.73
CA ARG A 163 1.53 11.81 2.14
C ARG A 163 1.82 13.25 2.52
N ASP A 164 2.98 13.80 2.15
CA ASP A 164 3.38 15.16 2.50
C ASP A 164 2.48 16.22 1.86
N GLN A 165 2.02 16.00 0.62
CA GLN A 165 1.12 16.92 -0.07
C GLN A 165 -0.24 17.01 0.64
N PHE A 166 -0.79 15.89 1.09
CA PHE A 166 -2.09 15.86 1.79
C PHE A 166 -1.99 16.24 3.27
N ALA A 167 -0.87 15.95 3.94
CA ALA A 167 -0.62 16.42 5.29
C ALA A 167 -0.53 17.96 5.37
N GLY A 168 0.03 18.60 4.34
CA GLY A 168 0.17 20.06 4.26
C GLY A 168 -1.14 20.82 4.01
N ASP A 169 -2.10 20.22 3.29
CA ASP A 169 -3.42 20.82 3.02
C ASP A 169 -4.31 20.84 4.28
N GLY A 170 -4.15 19.87 5.19
CA GLY A 170 -4.89 19.81 6.45
C GLY A 170 -4.57 20.96 7.43
N ASP A 171 -3.41 21.59 7.31
CA ASP A 171 -3.00 22.73 8.16
C ASP A 171 -3.44 24.09 7.57
N GLN A 172 -3.69 24.19 6.26
CA GLN A 172 -4.17 25.44 5.63
C GLN A 172 -5.67 25.66 5.78
N GLN A 173 -6.46 24.62 6.07
CA GLN A 173 -7.89 24.74 6.39
C GLN A 173 -8.18 25.01 7.88
N ARG A 174 -7.13 25.16 8.71
CA ARG A 174 -7.24 25.45 10.15
C ARG A 174 -7.10 26.94 10.52
N HIS A 175 -7.24 27.86 9.56
CA HIS A 175 -7.26 29.31 9.81
C HIS A 175 -8.51 30.01 9.27
#